data_AF-A0A1I0N796-F1
#
_entry.id   AF-A0A1I0N796-F1
#
_cell.length_a   1.000
_cell.length_b   1.000
_cell.length_c   1.000
_cell.angle_alpha   90.00
_cell.angle_beta   90.00
_cell.angle_gamma   90.00
#
_symmetry.space_group_name_H-M   'P 1'
#
loop_
_entity.id
_entity.type
_entity.pdbx_description
1 polymer ?
#
loop_
_entity_poly.entity_id
_entity_poly.type
_entity_poly.pdbx_seq_one_letter_code
_entity_poly.pdbx_strand_id
1 'polypeptide(L)'
;MTAFNSLAILALVFFLAHVVLLFTSFGKNGYQKTRYLYSHITLWICGGLLFLLASLYAGKQVSGILDVFDTPGKQLMIIGVVLLLSLTAHTIVRYLVMPKYNVDKR
;
A
#
# COMPACT_ATOMS: atom_id res chain seq x y z
N MET A 1 -14.61 -1.27 -20.07
CA MET A 1 -13.40 -1.34 -19.23
C MET A 1 -13.09 -2.82 -19.00
N THR A 2 -11.86 -3.26 -19.24
CA THR A 2 -11.45 -4.65 -19.01
C THR A 2 -11.35 -4.93 -17.50
N ALA A 3 -11.61 -6.16 -17.06
CA ALA A 3 -11.50 -6.55 -15.65
C ALA A 3 -10.11 -6.23 -15.05
N PHE A 4 -9.08 -6.32 -15.89
CA PHE A 4 -7.73 -5.85 -15.61
C PHE A 4 -7.67 -4.38 -15.15
N ASN A 5 -8.24 -3.47 -15.94
CA ASN A 5 -8.24 -2.03 -15.62
C ASN A 5 -9.01 -1.76 -14.33
N SER A 6 -10.12 -2.45 -14.10
CA SER A 6 -10.91 -2.30 -12.87
C SER A 6 -10.12 -2.70 -11.62
N LEU A 7 -9.42 -3.84 -11.67
CA LEU A 7 -8.57 -4.32 -10.56
C LEU A 7 -7.38 -3.38 -10.31
N ALA A 8 -6.75 -2.89 -11.38
CA ALA A 8 -5.63 -1.95 -11.28
C ALA A 8 -6.05 -0.61 -10.67
N ILE A 9 -7.20 -0.06 -11.12
CA ILE A 9 -7.78 1.17 -10.55
C ILE A 9 -8.14 0.95 -9.08
N LEU A 10 -8.73 -0.19 -8.74
CA LEU A 10 -9.11 -0.50 -7.36
C LEU A 10 -7.89 -0.59 -6.44
N ALA A 11 -6.80 -1.25 -6.88
CA ALA A 11 -5.54 -1.30 -6.16
C ALA A 11 -4.96 0.12 -5.93
N LEU A 12 -5.00 0.99 -6.96
CA LEU A 12 -4.56 2.37 -6.84
C LEU A 12 -5.38 3.16 -5.81
N VAL A 13 -6.71 3.01 -5.83
CA VAL A 13 -7.60 3.67 -4.87
C VAL A 13 -7.32 3.21 -3.44
N PHE A 14 -7.13 1.91 -3.22
CA PHE A 14 -6.77 1.38 -1.90
C PHE A 14 -5.40 1.89 -1.43
N PHE A 15 -4.44 2.04 -2.33
CA PHE A 15 -3.14 2.62 -2.01
C PHE A 15 -3.25 4.10 -1.60
N LEU A 16 -4.04 4.90 -2.33
CA LEU A 16 -4.29 6.29 -1.96
C LEU A 16 -5.04 6.40 -0.63
N ALA A 17 -6.06 5.57 -0.43
CA ALA A 17 -6.79 5.50 0.83
C ALA A 17 -5.87 5.13 2.01
N HIS A 18 -4.95 4.19 1.80
CA HIS A 18 -3.93 3.83 2.79
C HIS A 18 -3.10 5.05 3.21
N VAL A 19 -2.55 5.80 2.23
CA VAL A 19 -1.71 6.98 2.49
C VAL A 19 -2.51 8.05 3.25
N VAL A 20 -3.74 8.35 2.83
CA VAL A 20 -4.59 9.34 3.50
C VAL A 20 -4.95 8.89 4.93
N LEU A 21 -5.32 7.63 5.14
CA LEU A 21 -5.60 7.09 6.48
C LEU A 21 -4.36 7.09 7.36
N LEU A 22 -3.19 6.81 6.80
CA LEU A 22 -1.92 6.88 7.51
C LEU A 22 -1.68 8.30 7.99
N PHE A 23 -1.66 9.30 7.10
CA PHE A 23 -1.44 10.70 7.48
C PHE A 23 -2.48 11.22 8.48
N THR A 24 -3.75 10.86 8.30
CA THR A 24 -4.84 11.28 9.21
C THR A 24 -4.86 10.52 10.53
N SER A 25 -4.12 9.41 10.68
CA SER A 25 -3.96 8.70 11.96
C SER A 25 -2.95 9.34 12.90
N PHE A 26 -2.06 10.19 12.38
CA PHE A 26 -1.07 10.97 13.14
C PHE A 26 -1.45 12.46 13.12
N GLY A 27 -2.34 12.87 14.04
CA GLY A 27 -2.86 14.24 14.11
C GLY A 27 -2.67 14.91 15.47
N LYS A 28 -3.15 16.16 15.61
CA LYS A 28 -3.02 17.01 16.81
C LYS A 28 -3.47 16.36 18.13
N ASN A 29 -4.41 15.41 18.08
CA ASN A 29 -4.92 14.71 19.27
C ASN A 29 -4.12 13.44 19.64
N GLY A 30 -2.94 13.25 19.04
CA GLY A 30 -2.08 12.09 19.28
C GLY A 30 -2.33 10.92 18.32
N TYR A 31 -1.76 9.77 18.66
CA TYR A 31 -1.75 8.56 17.82
C TYR A 31 -3.09 7.81 17.87
N GLN A 32 -3.83 7.78 16.75
CA GLN A 32 -5.09 7.02 16.64
C GLN A 32 -4.85 5.59 16.14
N LYS A 33 -4.71 4.65 17.09
CA LYS A 33 -4.52 3.20 16.85
C LYS A 33 -5.53 2.61 15.87
N THR A 34 -6.80 3.01 15.95
CA THR A 34 -7.87 2.47 15.10
C THR A 34 -7.67 2.82 13.62
N ARG A 35 -7.42 4.10 13.32
CA ARG A 35 -7.17 4.57 11.95
C ARG A 35 -5.88 3.98 11.36
N TYR A 36 -4.89 3.78 12.21
CA TYR A 36 -3.63 3.12 11.86
C TYR A 36 -3.83 1.65 11.43
N LEU A 37 -4.68 0.90 12.13
CA LEU A 37 -5.04 -0.47 11.73
C LEU A 37 -5.80 -0.49 10.40
N TYR A 38 -6.78 0.41 10.21
CA TYR A 38 -7.51 0.51 8.95
C TYR A 38 -6.60 0.83 7.77
N SER A 39 -5.62 1.73 7.96
CA SER A 39 -4.60 2.02 6.95
C SER A 39 -3.85 0.75 6.54
N HIS A 40 -3.40 -0.08 7.49
CA HIS A 40 -2.74 -1.35 7.14
C HIS A 40 -3.64 -2.31 6.37
N ILE A 41 -4.89 -2.45 6.81
CA ILE A 41 -5.87 -3.32 6.13
C ILE A 41 -6.03 -2.90 4.67
N THR A 42 -6.11 -1.59 4.39
CA THR A 42 -6.19 -1.10 2.99
C THR A 42 -4.94 -1.41 2.18
N LEU A 43 -3.75 -1.40 2.79
CA LEU A 43 -2.51 -1.79 2.11
C LEU A 43 -2.46 -3.30 1.83
N TRP A 44 -2.91 -4.12 2.77
CA TRP A 44 -3.01 -5.58 2.59
C TRP A 44 -4.00 -5.94 1.49
N ILE A 45 -5.14 -5.25 1.42
CA ILE A 45 -6.11 -5.40 0.33
C ILE A 45 -5.47 -5.01 -1.02
N CYS A 46 -4.74 -3.89 -1.07
CA CYS A 46 -3.99 -3.48 -2.26
C CYS A 46 -2.95 -4.53 -2.71
N GLY A 47 -2.16 -5.05 -1.77
CA GLY A 47 -1.18 -6.11 -2.03
C GLY A 47 -1.83 -7.40 -2.53
N GLY A 48 -2.96 -7.79 -1.93
CA GLY A 48 -3.76 -8.94 -2.38
C GLY A 48 -4.33 -8.74 -3.79
N LEU A 49 -4.79 -7.54 -4.11
CA LEU A 49 -5.26 -7.16 -5.46
C LEU A 49 -4.13 -7.23 -6.50
N LEU A 50 -2.94 -6.73 -6.17
CA LEU A 50 -1.76 -6.80 -7.04
C LEU A 50 -1.28 -8.25 -7.24
N PHE A 51 -1.30 -9.05 -6.18
CA PHE A 51 -1.00 -10.48 -6.26
C PHE A 51 -2.02 -11.21 -7.15
N LEU A 52 -3.31 -10.92 -6.99
CA LEU A 52 -4.38 -11.49 -7.80
C LEU A 52 -4.24 -11.07 -9.28
N LEU A 53 -3.90 -9.81 -9.55
CA LEU A 53 -3.54 -9.32 -10.88
C LEU A 53 -2.38 -10.11 -11.49
N ALA A 54 -1.31 -10.32 -10.74
CA ALA A 54 -0.16 -11.09 -11.21
C ALA A 54 -0.50 -12.56 -11.42
N SER A 55 -1.33 -13.16 -10.56
CA SER A 55 -1.78 -14.54 -10.70
C SER A 55 -2.66 -14.75 -11.95
N LEU A 56 -3.50 -13.79 -12.31
CA LEU A 56 -4.45 -13.91 -13.41
C LEU A 56 -3.93 -13.44 -14.78
N TYR A 57 -3.00 -12.47 -14.77
CA TYR A 57 -2.61 -11.72 -15.98
C TYR A 57 -1.10 -11.72 -16.28
N ALA A 58 -0.24 -12.19 -15.39
CA ALA A 58 1.18 -12.33 -15.74
C ALA A 58 1.37 -13.43 -16.82
N GLY A 59 2.26 -13.18 -17.77
CA GLY A 59 2.56 -14.08 -18.88
C GLY A 59 1.60 -13.96 -20.07
N LYS A 60 0.58 -13.10 -19.97
CA LYS A 60 -0.44 -12.90 -21.03
C LYS A 60 -0.17 -11.73 -21.96
N GLN A 61 0.98 -11.05 -21.84
CA GLN A 61 1.34 -9.88 -22.65
C GLN A 61 0.33 -8.71 -22.55
N VAL A 62 -0.42 -8.65 -21.44
CA VAL A 62 -1.38 -7.58 -21.19
C VAL A 62 -0.68 -6.31 -20.70
N SER A 63 0.42 -6.46 -19.97
CA SER A 63 1.26 -5.36 -19.52
C SER A 63 2.68 -5.86 -19.25
N GLY A 64 3.66 -5.28 -19.94
CA GLY A 64 5.06 -5.67 -19.80
C GLY A 64 5.60 -5.51 -18.37
N ILE A 65 4.97 -4.66 -17.54
CA ILE A 65 5.32 -4.50 -16.11
C ILE A 65 4.86 -5.72 -15.30
N LEU A 66 3.71 -6.30 -15.66
CA LEU A 66 3.09 -7.41 -14.96
C LEU A 66 3.67 -8.75 -15.39
N ASP A 67 4.08 -8.85 -16.65
CA ASP A 67 4.82 -10.01 -17.18
C ASP A 67 6.20 -10.14 -16.55
N VAL A 68 6.75 -9.09 -15.92
CA VAL A 68 7.93 -9.23 -15.06
C VAL A 68 7.65 -10.28 -13.98
N PHE A 69 6.42 -10.38 -13.47
CA PHE A 69 6.00 -11.24 -12.37
C PHE A 69 5.41 -12.60 -12.80
N ASP A 70 5.75 -13.09 -14.00
CA ASP A 70 5.22 -14.34 -14.58
C ASP A 70 5.57 -15.63 -13.80
N THR A 71 6.56 -15.59 -12.89
CA THR A 71 6.91 -16.76 -12.08
C THR A 71 6.42 -16.63 -10.64
N PRO A 72 6.05 -17.73 -9.97
CA PRO A 72 5.56 -17.71 -8.58
C PRO A 72 6.58 -17.07 -7.61
N GLY A 73 7.87 -17.26 -7.85
CA GLY A 73 8.93 -16.59 -7.08
C GLY A 73 8.91 -15.06 -7.23
N LYS A 74 8.58 -14.54 -8.41
CA LYS A 74 8.44 -13.09 -8.63
C LYS A 74 7.10 -12.57 -8.11
N GLN A 75 6.02 -13.35 -8.18
CA GLN A 75 4.76 -12.98 -7.53
C GLN A 75 4.92 -12.78 -6.01
N LEU A 76 5.76 -13.58 -5.35
CA LEU A 76 6.12 -13.35 -3.93
C LEU A 76 6.89 -12.04 -3.70
N MET A 77 7.64 -11.54 -4.69
CA MET A 77 8.27 -10.22 -4.58
C MET A 77 7.24 -9.10 -4.47
N ILE A 78 6.00 -9.27 -4.95
CA ILE A 78 4.92 -8.29 -4.77
C ILE A 78 4.64 -8.10 -3.28
N ILE A 79 4.59 -9.19 -2.51
CA ILE A 79 4.41 -9.14 -1.06
C ILE A 79 5.61 -8.44 -0.41
N GLY A 80 6.83 -8.78 -0.83
CA GLY A 80 8.06 -8.14 -0.36
C GLY A 80 8.07 -6.63 -0.60
N VAL A 81 7.68 -6.19 -1.81
CA VAL A 81 7.56 -4.77 -2.18
C VAL A 81 6.50 -4.07 -1.34
N VAL A 82 5.34 -4.69 -1.14
CA VAL A 82 4.27 -4.13 -0.30
C VAL A 82 4.74 -3.95 1.14
N LEU A 83 5.49 -4.91 1.70
CA LEU A 83 6.09 -4.80 3.03
C LEU A 83 7.14 -3.67 3.10
N LEU A 84 8.01 -3.58 2.09
CA LEU A 84 9.02 -2.51 2.00
C LEU A 84 8.37 -1.14 1.91
N LEU A 85 7.34 -1.00 1.08
CA LEU A 85 6.58 0.22 0.90
C LEU A 85 5.85 0.62 2.19
N SER A 86 5.26 -0.36 2.88
CA SER A 86 4.67 -0.18 4.21
C SER A 86 5.69 0.36 5.19
N LEU A 87 6.85 -0.30 5.33
CA LEU A 87 7.88 0.05 6.29
C LEU A 87 8.48 1.44 5.98
N THR A 88 8.63 1.76 4.71
CA THR A 88 9.06 3.09 4.25
C THR A 88 8.04 4.17 4.60
N ALA A 89 6.75 3.94 4.35
CA ALA A 89 5.70 4.88 4.74
C ALA A 89 5.67 5.10 6.27
N HIS A 90 5.83 4.02 7.04
CA HIS A 90 5.89 4.09 8.51
C HIS A 90 7.10 4.85 9.03
N THR A 91 8.28 4.59 8.46
CA THR A 91 9.50 5.30 8.85
C THR A 91 9.40 6.79 8.50
N ILE A 92 8.92 7.14 7.30
CA ILE A 92 8.67 8.52 6.91
C ILE A 92 7.74 9.20 7.90
N VAL A 93 6.59 8.60 8.19
CA VAL A 93 5.60 9.22 9.09
C VAL A 93 6.13 9.32 10.53
N ARG A 94 6.84 8.31 11.02
CA ARG A 94 7.46 8.32 12.34
C ARG A 94 8.54 9.40 12.48
N TYR A 95 9.37 9.60 11.46
CA TYR A 95 10.53 10.51 11.54
C TYR A 95 10.25 11.93 11.03
N LEU A 96 9.32 12.13 10.10
CA LEU A 96 9.05 13.45 9.50
C LEU A 96 7.74 14.07 9.97
N VAL A 97 6.71 13.25 10.24
CA VAL A 97 5.36 13.73 10.54
C VAL A 97 5.12 13.81 12.04
N MET A 98 5.45 12.73 12.77
CA MET A 98 5.25 12.65 14.22
C MET A 98 6.00 13.72 15.05
N PRO A 99 7.27 14.07 14.78
CA PRO A 99 7.94 15.12 15.54
C PRO A 99 7.30 16.50 15.35
N LYS A 100 6.72 16.81 14.18
CA LYS A 100 5.99 18.08 13.99
C LYS A 100 4.78 18.26 14.92
N TYR A 101 4.20 17.17 15.42
CA TYR A 101 3.05 17.23 16.33
C TYR A 101 3.42 17.02 17.80
N ASN A 102 4.61 16.49 18.10
CA ASN A 102 5.11 16.30 19.46
C ASN A 102 5.99 17.44 19.98
N VAL A 103 6.35 18.41 19.12
CA VAL A 103 7.13 19.60 19.53
C VAL A 103 6.28 20.61 20.32
N ASP A 104 4.95 20.49 20.31
CA ASP A 104 4.01 21.39 21.04
C ASP A 104 3.81 21.01 22.53
N LYS A 105 4.81 20.36 23.15
CA LYS A 105 4.81 20.01 24.60
C LYS A 105 6.14 20.33 25.29
N ARG A 106 6.82 21.40 24.88
CA ARG A 106 7.91 21.98 25.66
C ARG A 106 7.60 23.40 26.06
#